data_AF-X1PBG9-F1
#
_entry.id   AF-X1PBG9-F1
#
_cell.length_a   1.000
_cell.length_b   1.000
_cell.length_c   1.000
_cell.angle_alpha   90.00
_cell.angle_beta   90.00
_cell.angle_gamma   90.00
#
_symmetry.space_group_name_H-M   'P 1'
#
loop_
_entity.id
_entity.type
_entity.pdbx_description
1 polymer ?
#
loop_
_entity_poly.entity_id
_entity_poly.type
_entity_poly.pdbx_seq_one_letter_code
_entity_poly.pdbx_strand_id
1 'polypeptide(L)' 'MTIAGKNPDEIGAVQIERLELGPFGTNAYIVTCRKTQSSVLIDAPAEAHIIIDRLKNTTPKYILLTHNHMDHIGAL' A
#
# COMPACT_ATOMS: atom_id res chain seq x y z
N MET A 1 7.63 -3.40 7.54
CA MET A 1 8.42 -4.65 7.52
C MET A 1 9.28 -4.64 6.26
N THR A 2 10.58 -4.90 6.38
CA THR A 2 11.49 -5.01 5.21
C THR A 2 11.61 -6.48 4.86
N ILE A 3 11.14 -6.88 3.68
CA ILE A 3 11.43 -8.23 3.17
C ILE A 3 12.84 -8.19 2.58
N ALA A 4 13.76 -8.90 3.22
CA ALA A 4 15.12 -9.09 2.73
C ALA A 4 15.10 -10.21 1.68
N GLY A 5 15.51 -9.91 0.44
CA GLY A 5 15.79 -10.96 -0.53
C GLY A 5 17.10 -11.68 -0.24
N LYS A 6 17.38 -12.73 -1.01
CA LYS A 6 18.46 -13.68 -0.76
C LYS A 6 19.85 -13.11 -1.10
N ASN A 7 19.91 -12.05 -1.91
CA ASN A 7 21.16 -11.36 -2.27
C ASN A 7 21.32 -10.00 -1.56
N PRO A 8 22.56 -9.49 -1.34
CA PRO A 8 22.82 -8.19 -0.71
C PRO A 8 22.15 -7.00 -1.42
N ASP A 9 22.02 -7.10 -2.74
CA ASP A 9 21.33 -6.19 -3.66
C ASP A 9 19.79 -6.39 -3.72
N GLU A 10 19.29 -7.39 -2.99
CA GLU A 10 17.87 -7.66 -2.73
C GLU A 10 17.43 -7.41 -1.29
N ILE A 11 18.35 -7.15 -0.34
CA ILE A 11 17.97 -6.76 1.01
C ILE A 11 17.24 -5.41 0.92
N GLY A 12 15.92 -5.49 1.03
CA GLY A 12 15.06 -4.33 0.97
C GLY A 12 14.75 -3.82 -0.44
N ALA A 13 14.46 -4.67 -1.42
CA ALA A 13 13.87 -4.20 -2.68
C ALA A 13 12.47 -3.56 -2.51
N VAL A 14 11.68 -4.02 -1.53
CA VAL A 14 10.27 -3.63 -1.36
C VAL A 14 9.98 -3.10 0.05
N GLN A 15 9.34 -1.94 0.12
CA GLN A 15 8.79 -1.35 1.35
C GLN A 15 7.29 -1.64 1.42
N ILE A 16 6.81 -2.10 2.57
CA ILE A 16 5.38 -2.28 2.84
C ILE A 16 5.00 -1.37 4.01
N GLU A 17 4.08 -0.46 3.77
CA GLU A 17 3.42 0.38 4.76
C GLU A 17 1.98 -0.11 4.96
N ARG A 18 1.53 -0.15 6.22
CA ARG A 18 0.17 -0.53 6.61
C ARG A 18 -0.53 0.68 7.20
N LEU A 19 -1.75 0.93 6.75
CA LEU A 19 -2.64 1.96 7.25
C LEU A 19 -3.91 1.29 7.77
N GLU A 20 -4.23 1.47 9.04
CA GLU A 20 -5.47 1.00 9.63
C GLU A 20 -6.51 2.12 9.50
N LEU A 21 -7.58 1.87 8.74
CA LEU A 21 -8.49 2.89 8.24
C LEU A 21 -9.96 2.49 8.43
N GLY A 22 -10.83 3.50 8.48
CA GLY A 22 -12.27 3.35 8.60
C GLY A 22 -12.74 2.79 9.95
N PRO A 23 -14.07 2.65 10.11
CA PRO A 23 -14.69 2.25 11.38
C PRO A 23 -14.48 0.78 11.73
N PHE A 24 -14.06 -0.04 10.77
CA PHE A 24 -13.81 -1.48 10.96
C PHE A 24 -12.33 -1.81 11.23
N GLY A 25 -11.44 -0.81 11.21
CA GLY A 25 -10.00 -1.03 11.35
C GLY A 25 -9.42 -1.84 10.19
N THR A 26 -9.99 -1.69 8.99
CA THR A 26 -9.54 -2.44 7.80
C THR A 26 -8.18 -1.90 7.36
N ASN A 27 -7.27 -2.82 6.99
CA ASN A 27 -5.92 -2.45 6.63
C ASN A 27 -5.82 -2.16 5.13
N ALA A 28 -5.41 -0.95 4.78
CA ALA A 28 -4.81 -0.67 3.48
C ALA A 28 -3.30 -0.92 3.54
N TYR A 29 -2.71 -1.33 2.42
CA TYR A 29 -1.26 -1.46 2.29
C TYR A 29 -0.74 -0.68 1.08
N ILE A 30 0.40 -0.01 1.28
CA ILE A 30 1.16 0.59 0.20
C ILE A 30 2.44 -0.23 0.04
N VAL A 31 2.57 -0.87 -1.11
CA VAL A 31 3.75 -1.69 -1.45
C VAL A 31 4.56 -0.93 -2.47
N THR A 32 5.79 -0.54 -2.11
CA THR A 32 6.67 0.32 -2.92
C THR A 32 7.96 -0.40 -3.28
N CYS A 33 8.30 -0.41 -4.57
CA CYS A 33 9.62 -0.81 -5.05
C CYS A 33 10.62 0.31 -4.75
N ARG A 34 11.58 0.08 -3.84
CA ARG A 34 12.57 1.11 -3.46
C ARG A 34 13.53 1.49 -4.58
N LYS A 35 13.70 0.64 -5.60
CA LYS A 35 14.56 0.93 -6.77
C LYS A 35 13.91 1.91 -7.75
N THR A 36 12.60 1.80 -7.97
CA THR A 36 11.89 2.59 -9.00
C THR A 36 10.88 3.59 -8.45
N GLN A 37 10.59 3.53 -7.15
CA GLN A 37 9.47 4.20 -6.48
C GLN A 37 8.09 3.85 -7.03
N SER A 38 7.97 2.85 -7.89
CA SER A 38 6.66 2.32 -8.30
C SER A 38 5.95 1.76 -7.07
N SER A 39 4.66 2.07 -6.94
CA SER A 39 3.85 1.59 -5.83
C SER A 39 2.53 1.00 -6.29
N VAL A 40 1.96 0.15 -5.44
CA VAL A 40 0.58 -0.33 -5.55
C VAL A 40 -0.13 -0.08 -4.22
N LEU A 41 -1.39 0.30 -4.30
CA LEU A 41 -2.30 0.32 -3.16
C LEU A 41 -3.03 -1.04 -3.12
N ILE A 42 -3.07 -1.66 -1.95
CA ILE A 42 -3.88 -2.86 -1.68
C ILE A 42 -4.98 -2.43 -0.71
N ASP A 43 -6.22 -2.54 -1.17
CA ASP A 43 -7.44 -2.08 -0.52
C ASP A 43 -7.48 -0.56 -0.26
N ALA A 44 -8.68 0.01 -0.31
CA ALA A 44 -8.95 1.43 -0.05
C ALA A 44 -10.17 1.58 0.88
N PRO A 45 -10.02 1.34 2.20
CA PRO A 45 -11.13 1.28 3.15
C PRO A 45 -11.87 2.61 3.33
N ALA A 46 -11.15 3.67 3.67
CA ALA A 46 -11.65 4.98 4.04
C ALA A 46 -10.51 6.02 4.06
N GLU A 47 -10.80 7.25 4.50
CA GLU A 47 -9.82 8.35 4.65
C GLU A 47 -8.89 8.54 3.45
N ALA A 48 -9.44 8.62 2.23
CA ALA A 48 -8.69 8.73 0.97
C ALA A 48 -7.56 9.78 1.00
N HIS A 49 -7.74 10.88 1.73
CA HIS A 49 -6.71 11.92 1.91
C HIS A 49 -5.43 11.38 2.57
N ILE A 50 -5.52 10.50 3.56
CA ILE A 50 -4.37 9.85 4.21
C ILE A 50 -3.65 8.96 3.19
N ILE A 51 -4.40 8.17 2.44
CA ILE A 51 -3.84 7.29 1.40
C ILE A 51 -3.09 8.10 0.34
N ILE A 52 -3.72 9.17 -0.18
CA ILE A 52 -3.13 10.07 -1.17
C ILE A 52 -1.86 10.72 -0.60
N ASP A 53 -1.88 11.20 0.64
CA ASP A 53 -0.73 11.81 1.30
C ASP A 53 0.46 10.85 1.40
N ARG A 54 0.22 9.57 1.68
CA ARG A 54 1.26 8.53 1.73
C ARG A 54 1.81 8.15 0.36
N LEU A 55 0.98 8.23 -0.68
CA LEU A 55 1.39 7.93 -2.05
C LEU A 55 2.18 9.07 -2.73
N LYS A 56 2.16 10.30 -2.19
CA LYS A 56 2.77 11.51 -2.80
C LYS A 56 4.21 11.34 -3.30
N ASN A 57 5.04 10.58 -2.57
CA ASN A 57 6.46 10.38 -2.90
C ASN A 57 6.74 9.07 -3.64
N THR A 58 5.70 8.43 -4.17
CA THR A 58 5.76 7.19 -4.94
C THR A 58 5.14 7.40 -6.32
N THR A 59 5.23 6.40 -7.20
CA THR A 59 4.54 6.38 -8.49
C THR A 59 3.48 5.25 -8.47
N PRO A 60 2.23 5.54 -8.05
CA PRO A 60 1.17 4.55 -8.02
C PRO A 60 0.88 4.01 -9.42
N LYS A 61 0.82 2.68 -9.55
CA LYS A 61 0.55 2.00 -10.83
C LYS A 61 -0.79 1.28 -10.85
N TYR A 62 -1.17 0.71 -9.71
CA TYR A 62 -2.36 -0.13 -9.58
C TYR A 62 -3.00 0.06 -8.21
N ILE A 63 -4.31 -0.15 -8.17
CA ILE A 63 -5.06 -0.47 -6.98
C ILE A 63 -5.46 -1.94 -7.10
N LEU A 64 -5.12 -2.73 -6.09
CA LEU A 64 -5.48 -4.13 -5.98
C LEU A 64 -6.51 -4.25 -4.87
N LEU A 65 -7.60 -4.96 -5.12
CA LEU A 65 -8.57 -5.30 -4.09
C LEU A 65 -8.41 -6.76 -3.72
N THR A 66 -8.35 -7.05 -2.43
CA THR A 66 -8.34 -8.42 -1.93
C THR A 66 -9.66 -9.12 -2.23
N HIS A 67 -10.77 -8.40 -2.05
CA HIS A 67 -12.14 -8.79 -2.37
C HIS A 67 -13.02 -7.52 -2.37
N ASN A 68 -14.34 -7.67 -2.56
CA ASN A 68 -15.27 -6.55 -2.78
C ASN A 68 -16.20 -6.24 -1.59
N HIS A 69 -15.82 -6.56 -0.36
CA HIS A 69 -16.59 -6.08 0.79
C HIS A 69 -16.45 -4.55 0.93
N MET A 70 -17.52 -3.92 1.44
CA MET A 70 -17.65 -2.47 1.50
C MET A 70 -16.49 -1.80 2.25
N ASP A 71 -16.02 -2.42 3.33
CA ASP A 71 -14.94 -1.91 4.18
C ASP A 71 -13.56 -1.97 3.49
N HIS A 72 -13.44 -2.56 2.31
CA HIS A 72 -12.20 -2.56 1.50
C HIS A 72 -12.22 -1.57 0.33
N ILE A 73 -13.38 -0.99 0.01
CA ILE A 73 -13.59 -0.16 -1.20
C ILE A 73 -14.13 1.25 -0.93
N GLY A 74 -14.35 1.63 0.34
CA GLY A 74 -15.03 2.88 0.69
C GLY A 74 -14.31 4.17 0.29
N ALA A 75 -13.04 4.11 -0.11
CA ALA A 75 -12.26 5.25 -0.60
C ALA A 75 -11.94 5.20 -2.12
N LEU A 76 -12.53 4.27 -2.89
CA LEU A 76 -12.45 4.25 -4.37
C LEU A 76 -13.44 5.22 -5.01
#